data_AF-A0A0D8Y1N4-F1
#
_entry.id   AF-A0A0D8Y1N4-F1
#
_cell.length_a   1.000
_cell.length_b   1.000
_cell.length_c   1.000
_cell.angle_alpha   90.00
_cell.angle_beta   90.00
_cell.angle_gamma   90.00
#
_symmetry.space_group_name_H-M   'P 1'
#
loop_
_entity.id
_entity.type
_entity.pdbx_description
1 polymer ?
#
loop_
_entity_poly.entity_id
_entity_poly.type
_entity_poly.pdbx_seq_one_letter_code
_entity_poly.pdbx_strand_id
1 'polypeptide(L)'
;MVKEEEQLKEEHEKAIEEWSEIELKLPDSAQVRQIETLTGLGNQQRISIGGQYFHHPDPLIEAILNEDYQQEMVTMEFVIKCDHFENAVASTMSRVPTSTLNSLVSKCLCRPSPRLESKSLNRERLLLLALSTVPYCNASTSQWLLLKAFYSTMSPLALDNHSQLFECSRKGDHWQIVGFQGCDPATDFRGTGILGLIQLYSMAKCLPETKLKEIVKLSRTEPNDFPLAVVGINITALLVTRLRCGDLLESAINYGGYLKAINKLHHACILTFCKQWKDENCTVKDCQHLLIRISDLLRHSRKHLNLDIRE
;
A
#
# COMPACT_ATOMS: atom_id res chain seq x y z
N MET A 1 39.30 -2.24 3.50
CA MET A 1 38.83 -1.23 4.48
C MET A 1 38.29 0.02 3.81
N VAL A 2 38.99 1.16 3.63
CA VAL A 2 38.32 2.40 3.12
C VAL A 2 37.63 2.20 1.76
N LYS A 3 38.31 1.59 0.78
CA LYS A 3 37.73 1.29 -0.54
C LYS A 3 36.56 0.29 -0.51
N GLU A 4 36.55 -0.58 0.49
CA GLU A 4 35.58 -1.67 0.63
C GLU A 4 34.30 -1.16 1.30
N GLU A 5 34.46 -0.22 2.24
CA GLU A 5 33.38 0.53 2.89
C GLU A 5 32.73 1.54 1.91
N GLU A 6 33.53 2.19 1.07
CA GLU A 6 33.07 3.10 0.01
C GLU A 6 32.30 2.33 -1.08
N GLN A 7 32.78 1.14 -1.46
CA GLN A 7 32.08 0.25 -2.39
C GLN A 7 30.77 -0.29 -1.80
N LEU A 8 30.73 -0.63 -0.51
CA LEU A 8 29.50 -1.05 0.18
C LEU A 8 28.45 0.06 0.20
N LYS A 9 28.87 1.32 0.44
CA LYS A 9 27.99 2.49 0.38
C LYS A 9 27.44 2.73 -1.01
N GLU A 10 28.28 2.65 -2.04
CA GLU A 10 27.84 2.83 -3.43
C GLU A 10 26.87 1.72 -3.87
N GLU A 11 27.10 0.47 -3.45
CA GLU A 11 26.18 -0.64 -3.70
C GLU A 11 24.85 -0.50 -2.93
N HIS A 12 24.90 0.06 -1.72
CA HIS A 12 23.71 0.37 -0.92
C HIS A 12 22.87 1.49 -1.56
N GLU A 13 23.51 2.57 -2.01
CA GLU A 13 22.84 3.66 -2.73
C GLU A 13 22.20 3.19 -4.04
N LYS A 14 22.91 2.37 -4.83
CA LYS A 14 22.35 1.78 -6.06
C LYS A 14 21.15 0.89 -5.78
N ALA A 15 21.21 0.08 -4.71
CA ALA A 15 20.09 -0.77 -4.34
C ALA A 15 18.87 0.07 -3.91
N ILE A 16 19.07 1.18 -3.19
CA ILE A 16 17.98 2.15 -2.87
C ILE A 16 17.40 2.78 -4.15
N GLU A 17 18.24 3.14 -5.13
CA GLU A 17 17.78 3.69 -6.40
C GLU A 17 16.97 2.66 -7.21
N GLU A 18 17.42 1.40 -7.26
CA GLU A 18 16.66 0.29 -7.86
C GLU A 18 15.30 0.08 -7.18
N TRP A 19 15.16 0.36 -5.88
CA TRP A 19 13.87 0.29 -5.20
C TRP A 19 12.89 1.35 -5.69
N SER A 20 13.37 2.55 -6.00
CA SER A 20 12.54 3.65 -6.53
C SER A 20 11.95 3.32 -7.91
N GLU A 21 12.69 2.52 -8.69
CA GLU A 21 12.25 2.03 -10.00
C GLU A 21 11.19 0.93 -9.90
N ILE A 22 11.14 0.16 -8.80
CA ILE A 22 10.11 -0.86 -8.58
C ILE A 22 8.76 -0.21 -8.27
N GLU A 23 8.78 0.90 -7.52
CA GLU A 23 7.60 1.75 -7.27
C GLU A 23 6.97 2.23 -8.60
N LEU A 24 7.79 2.39 -9.64
CA LEU A 24 7.39 2.80 -10.99
C LEU A 24 7.03 1.62 -11.93
N LYS A 25 7.55 0.41 -11.68
CA LYS A 25 7.47 -0.77 -12.57
C LYS A 25 6.30 -1.71 -12.32
N LEU A 26 5.45 -1.46 -11.31
CA LEU A 26 4.14 -2.11 -11.30
C LEU A 26 3.34 -1.59 -12.52
N PRO A 27 2.89 -2.47 -13.43
CA PRO A 27 2.43 -2.11 -14.76
C PRO A 27 1.04 -1.47 -14.70
N ASP A 28 0.92 -0.25 -14.21
CA ASP A 28 -0.38 0.41 -14.05
C ASP A 28 -0.30 1.96 -14.03
N SER A 29 0.87 2.56 -13.76
CA SER A 29 1.02 4.02 -13.73
C SER A 29 0.93 4.68 -15.12
N ALA A 30 1.13 3.90 -16.19
CA ALA A 30 1.05 4.36 -17.58
C ALA A 30 -0.39 4.41 -18.11
N GLN A 31 -1.26 3.48 -17.72
CA GLN A 31 -2.65 3.43 -18.17
C GLN A 31 -3.50 4.55 -17.55
N VAL A 32 -3.29 4.86 -16.25
CA VAL A 32 -4.02 5.94 -15.56
C VAL A 32 -3.74 7.32 -16.19
N ARG A 33 -2.48 7.62 -16.55
CA ARG A 33 -2.10 8.88 -17.20
C ARG A 33 -2.70 9.04 -18.59
N GLN A 34 -2.82 7.96 -19.37
CA GLN A 34 -3.46 8.01 -20.69
C GLN A 34 -4.97 8.30 -20.57
N ILE A 35 -5.62 7.80 -19.51
CA ILE A 35 -7.07 8.02 -19.29
C ILE A 35 -7.37 9.45 -18.83
N GLU A 36 -6.54 10.06 -17.97
CA GLU A 36 -6.66 11.49 -17.61
C GLU A 36 -6.62 12.40 -18.86
N THR A 37 -5.82 12.01 -19.85
CA THR A 37 -5.71 12.71 -21.14
C THR A 37 -6.97 12.57 -22.00
N LEU A 38 -7.72 11.46 -21.85
CA LEU A 38 -8.96 11.19 -22.57
C LEU A 38 -10.20 11.81 -21.92
N THR A 39 -10.18 12.03 -20.59
CA THR A 39 -11.29 12.67 -19.85
C THR A 39 -11.22 14.19 -19.80
N GLY A 40 -10.23 14.81 -20.46
CA GLY A 40 -9.94 16.25 -20.45
C GLY A 40 -10.95 17.18 -21.16
N LEU A 41 -12.23 16.81 -21.24
CA LEU A 41 -13.30 17.69 -21.72
C LEU A 41 -14.54 17.52 -20.85
N GLY A 42 -14.59 18.23 -19.72
CA GLY A 42 -15.77 18.25 -18.88
C GLY A 42 -15.64 19.18 -17.68
N ASN A 43 -15.80 20.49 -17.89
CA ASN A 43 -16.21 21.41 -16.82
C ASN A 43 -17.63 21.03 -16.40
N GLN A 44 -17.78 20.04 -15.52
CA GLN A 44 -19.05 19.78 -14.82
C GLN A 44 -18.97 20.40 -13.43
N GLN A 45 -19.98 21.23 -13.13
CA GLN A 45 -20.13 21.92 -11.86
C GLN A 45 -19.98 20.94 -10.69
N ARG A 46 -19.05 21.23 -9.78
CA ARG A 46 -18.90 20.52 -8.50
C ARG A 46 -20.17 20.70 -7.68
N ILE A 47 -21.07 19.72 -7.74
CA ILE A 47 -22.22 19.65 -6.84
C ILE A 47 -21.70 19.05 -5.54
N SER A 48 -21.47 19.91 -4.54
CA SER A 48 -21.15 19.48 -3.19
C SER A 48 -22.40 18.89 -2.55
N ILE A 49 -22.57 17.56 -2.64
CA ILE A 49 -23.58 16.83 -1.89
C ILE A 49 -22.97 16.46 -0.55
N GLY A 50 -23.21 17.30 0.46
CA GLY A 50 -22.79 17.07 1.83
C GLY A 50 -23.43 15.80 2.41
N GLY A 51 -22.61 14.77 2.58
CA GLY A 51 -22.89 13.60 3.40
C GLY A 51 -21.57 12.98 3.83
N GLN A 52 -21.37 12.76 5.12
CA GLN A 52 -20.26 11.92 5.58
C GLN A 52 -20.55 10.48 5.13
N TYR A 53 -19.70 9.95 4.25
CA TYR A 53 -19.94 8.66 3.59
C TYR A 53 -19.18 7.51 4.25
N PHE A 54 -18.11 7.82 4.98
CA PHE A 54 -17.25 6.83 5.61
C PHE A 54 -17.00 7.21 7.06
N HIS A 55 -17.47 6.36 7.98
CA HIS A 55 -17.19 6.52 9.41
C HIS A 55 -15.91 5.79 9.77
N HIS A 56 -15.00 6.49 10.43
CA HIS A 56 -13.77 5.91 10.92
C HIS A 56 -13.49 6.41 12.35
N PRO A 57 -13.13 5.52 13.31
CA PRO A 57 -12.93 5.94 14.71
C PRO A 57 -11.73 6.88 14.90
N ASP A 58 -10.83 6.94 13.92
CA ASP A 58 -9.72 7.87 13.89
C ASP A 58 -10.10 9.14 13.11
N PRO A 59 -10.10 10.32 13.76
CA PRO A 59 -10.52 11.56 13.11
C PRO A 59 -9.55 12.04 12.02
N LEU A 60 -8.25 11.67 12.08
CA LEU A 60 -7.30 12.07 11.02
C LEU A 60 -7.57 11.27 9.74
N ILE A 61 -7.84 9.97 9.87
CA ILE A 61 -8.24 9.13 8.75
C ILE A 61 -9.64 9.55 8.26
N GLU A 62 -10.60 9.73 9.16
CA GLU A 62 -11.97 10.12 8.81
C GLU A 62 -12.02 11.44 8.03
N ALA A 63 -11.20 12.43 8.41
CA ALA A 63 -11.10 13.70 7.69
C ALA A 63 -10.69 13.49 6.24
N ILE A 64 -9.69 12.64 5.99
CA ILE A 64 -9.22 12.33 4.63
C ILE A 64 -10.28 11.54 3.86
N LEU A 65 -10.88 10.50 4.45
CA LEU A 65 -11.85 9.63 3.76
C LEU A 65 -13.12 10.37 3.30
N ASN A 66 -13.43 11.52 3.92
CA ASN A 66 -14.61 12.33 3.61
C ASN A 66 -14.29 13.59 2.79
N GLU A 67 -13.07 13.72 2.24
CA GLU A 67 -12.78 14.66 1.16
C GLU A 67 -13.49 14.23 -0.15
N ASP A 68 -13.57 15.14 -1.12
CA ASP A 68 -14.24 14.90 -2.40
C ASP A 68 -13.31 14.17 -3.39
N TYR A 69 -13.54 12.86 -3.56
CA TYR A 69 -12.85 12.02 -4.53
C TYR A 69 -13.80 11.44 -5.60
N GLN A 70 -14.95 12.07 -5.85
CA GLN A 70 -15.95 11.49 -6.76
C GLN A 70 -15.39 11.24 -8.16
N GLN A 71 -14.56 12.16 -8.66
CA GLN A 71 -13.96 12.04 -9.99
C GLN A 71 -12.99 10.85 -10.05
N GLU A 72 -12.10 10.73 -9.07
CA GLU A 72 -11.11 9.66 -8.99
C GLU A 72 -11.79 8.29 -8.80
N MET A 73 -12.85 8.23 -8.00
CA MET A 73 -13.65 7.01 -7.82
C MET A 73 -14.32 6.57 -9.12
N VAL A 74 -14.90 7.49 -9.89
CA VAL A 74 -15.50 7.19 -11.22
C VAL A 74 -14.42 6.70 -12.20
N THR A 75 -13.25 7.33 -12.20
CA THR A 75 -12.11 6.89 -13.01
C THR A 75 -11.70 5.47 -12.64
N MET A 76 -11.57 5.15 -11.35
CA MET A 76 -11.24 3.79 -10.90
C MET A 76 -12.32 2.77 -11.26
N GLU A 77 -13.60 3.14 -11.20
CA GLU A 77 -14.68 2.26 -11.62
C GLU A 77 -14.58 1.91 -13.11
N PHE A 78 -14.23 2.91 -13.94
CA PHE A 78 -13.98 2.70 -15.36
C PHE A 78 -12.76 1.81 -15.61
N VAL A 79 -11.63 2.08 -14.96
CA VAL A 79 -10.39 1.28 -15.07
C VAL A 79 -10.67 -0.19 -14.75
N ILE A 80 -11.34 -0.47 -13.62
CA ILE A 80 -11.69 -1.85 -13.24
C ILE A 80 -12.53 -2.53 -14.33
N LYS A 81 -13.51 -1.83 -14.91
CA LYS A 81 -14.35 -2.39 -15.99
C LYS A 81 -13.53 -2.70 -17.26
N CYS A 82 -12.58 -1.84 -17.61
CA CYS A 82 -11.65 -2.06 -18.72
C CYS A 82 -10.77 -3.29 -18.46
N ASP A 83 -10.16 -3.40 -17.27
CA ASP A 83 -9.33 -4.56 -16.90
C ASP A 83 -10.11 -5.88 -17.01
N HIS A 84 -11.37 -5.89 -16.57
CA HIS A 84 -12.23 -7.07 -16.68
C HIS A 84 -12.52 -7.43 -18.13
N PHE A 85 -12.71 -6.44 -19.00
CA PHE A 85 -12.94 -6.64 -20.42
C PHE A 85 -11.69 -7.21 -21.11
N GLU A 86 -10.51 -6.63 -20.88
CA GLU A 86 -9.24 -7.12 -21.43
C GLU A 86 -8.94 -8.55 -20.99
N ASN A 87 -9.12 -8.85 -19.70
CA ASN A 87 -8.96 -10.21 -19.17
C ASN A 87 -9.95 -11.20 -19.77
N ALA A 88 -11.20 -10.80 -20.02
CA ALA A 88 -12.20 -11.64 -20.69
C ALA A 88 -11.82 -11.94 -22.14
N VAL A 89 -11.28 -10.96 -22.87
CA VAL A 89 -10.77 -11.13 -24.23
C VAL A 89 -9.55 -12.07 -24.25
N ALA A 90 -8.57 -11.84 -23.37
CA ALA A 90 -7.37 -12.69 -23.26
C ALA A 90 -7.71 -14.15 -22.89
N SER A 91 -8.68 -14.34 -21.99
CA SER A 91 -9.21 -15.66 -21.63
C SER A 91 -9.90 -16.36 -22.82
N THR A 92 -10.57 -15.59 -23.68
CA THR A 92 -11.24 -16.13 -24.88
C THR A 92 -10.22 -16.58 -25.94
N MET A 93 -9.13 -15.82 -26.10
CA MET A 93 -8.07 -16.12 -27.06
C MET A 93 -7.18 -17.30 -26.65
N SER A 94 -7.15 -17.67 -25.36
CA SER A 94 -6.29 -18.75 -24.82
C SER A 94 -7.00 -20.09 -24.58
N ARG A 95 -8.29 -20.22 -24.96
CA ARG A 95 -9.05 -21.47 -24.74
C ARG A 95 -8.56 -22.62 -25.63
N VAL A 96 -7.95 -23.63 -24.99
CA VAL A 96 -7.93 -25.02 -25.48
C VAL A 96 -9.33 -25.63 -25.25
N PRO A 97 -9.91 -26.42 -26.18
CA PRO A 97 -11.26 -26.95 -26.02
C PRO A 97 -11.37 -27.82 -24.75
N THR A 98 -12.24 -27.43 -23.82
CA THR A 98 -12.53 -28.24 -22.63
C THR A 98 -13.41 -29.42 -23.01
N SER A 99 -13.02 -30.62 -22.60
CA SER A 99 -13.82 -31.83 -22.80
C SER A 99 -15.16 -31.72 -22.06
N THR A 100 -16.20 -32.34 -22.62
CA THR A 100 -17.59 -32.31 -22.15
C THR A 100 -17.75 -32.69 -20.67
N LEU A 101 -16.80 -33.46 -20.11
CA LEU A 101 -16.76 -33.85 -18.71
C LEU A 101 -16.51 -32.68 -17.74
N ASN A 102 -15.69 -31.69 -18.11
CA ASN A 102 -15.43 -30.52 -17.26
C ASN A 102 -16.67 -29.62 -17.10
N SER A 103 -17.54 -29.58 -18.12
CA SER A 103 -18.80 -28.84 -18.09
C SER A 103 -19.80 -29.44 -17.09
N LEU A 104 -19.82 -30.77 -16.96
CA LEU A 104 -20.69 -31.49 -16.03
C LEU A 104 -20.21 -31.36 -14.57
N VAL A 105 -18.90 -31.52 -14.33
CA VAL A 105 -18.31 -31.35 -12.97
C VAL A 105 -18.51 -29.92 -12.44
N SER A 106 -18.45 -28.91 -13.32
CA SER A 106 -18.72 -27.51 -12.97
C SER A 106 -20.15 -27.24 -12.48
N LYS A 107 -21.13 -28.07 -12.87
CA LYS A 107 -22.55 -27.86 -12.54
C LYS A 107 -23.01 -28.69 -11.33
N CYS A 108 -22.28 -29.74 -10.97
CA CYS A 108 -22.73 -30.73 -9.98
C CYS A 108 -22.03 -30.66 -8.61
N LEU A 109 -21.02 -29.81 -8.43
CA LEU A 109 -20.47 -29.54 -7.10
C LEU A 109 -21.16 -28.30 -6.55
N CYS A 110 -21.65 -28.38 -5.30
CA CYS A 110 -22.14 -27.28 -4.48
C CYS A 110 -21.03 -26.23 -4.27
N ARG A 111 -20.61 -25.58 -5.35
CA ARG A 111 -19.65 -24.49 -5.34
C ARG A 111 -20.34 -23.38 -4.53
N PRO A 112 -19.76 -22.95 -3.40
CA PRO A 112 -20.30 -21.80 -2.69
C PRO A 112 -20.50 -20.69 -3.72
N SER A 113 -21.70 -20.11 -3.76
CA SER A 113 -21.93 -18.94 -4.62
C SER A 113 -20.80 -17.96 -4.33
N PRO A 114 -20.13 -17.42 -5.37
CA PRO A 114 -19.18 -16.33 -5.13
C PRO A 114 -19.93 -15.28 -4.30
N ARG A 115 -19.38 -14.93 -3.12
CA ARG A 115 -20.00 -13.93 -2.26
C ARG A 115 -20.04 -12.64 -3.06
N LEU A 116 -21.23 -12.09 -3.25
CA LEU A 116 -21.40 -10.88 -4.03
C LEU A 116 -20.89 -9.68 -3.22
N GLU A 117 -20.07 -8.84 -3.85
CA GLU A 117 -19.62 -7.60 -3.26
C GLU A 117 -20.82 -6.66 -3.07
N SER A 118 -21.03 -6.17 -1.84
CA SER A 118 -22.11 -5.23 -1.55
C SER A 118 -21.81 -3.86 -2.16
N LYS A 119 -22.84 -3.06 -2.45
CA LYS A 119 -22.65 -1.68 -2.95
C LYS A 119 -21.76 -0.83 -2.03
N SER A 120 -21.88 -1.01 -0.72
CA SER A 120 -21.06 -0.29 0.27
C SER A 120 -19.60 -0.73 0.23
N LEU A 121 -19.32 -2.04 0.12
CA LEU A 121 -17.96 -2.56 -0.01
C LEU A 121 -17.33 -2.15 -1.34
N ASN A 122 -18.08 -2.20 -2.43
CA ASN A 122 -17.61 -1.74 -3.74
C ASN A 122 -17.26 -0.25 -3.70
N ARG A 123 -18.10 0.58 -3.07
CA ARG A 123 -17.83 2.00 -2.88
C ARG A 123 -16.56 2.25 -2.05
N GLU A 124 -16.36 1.49 -0.98
CA GLU A 124 -15.11 1.57 -0.18
C GLU A 124 -13.89 1.16 -1.01
N ARG A 125 -13.98 0.07 -1.78
CA ARG A 125 -12.91 -0.36 -2.70
C ARG A 125 -12.54 0.72 -3.70
N LEU A 126 -13.53 1.34 -4.34
CA LEU A 126 -13.31 2.44 -5.28
C LEU A 126 -12.65 3.65 -4.62
N LEU A 127 -13.07 4.01 -3.40
CA LEU A 127 -12.44 5.08 -2.63
C LEU A 127 -10.97 4.76 -2.35
N LEU A 128 -10.66 3.55 -1.90
CA LEU A 128 -9.28 3.17 -1.56
C LEU A 128 -8.39 3.13 -2.81
N LEU A 129 -8.91 2.67 -3.94
CA LEU A 129 -8.20 2.75 -5.22
C LEU A 129 -8.00 4.21 -5.67
N ALA A 130 -8.99 5.08 -5.50
CA ALA A 130 -8.84 6.51 -5.78
C ALA A 130 -7.77 7.15 -4.89
N LEU A 131 -7.79 6.87 -3.58
CA LEU A 131 -6.76 7.34 -2.65
C LEU A 131 -5.36 6.81 -2.99
N SER A 132 -5.27 5.66 -3.68
CA SER A 132 -3.99 5.14 -4.15
C SER A 132 -3.41 5.92 -5.34
N THR A 133 -4.23 6.70 -6.05
CA THR A 133 -3.82 7.50 -7.21
C THR A 133 -3.71 8.99 -6.90
N VAL A 134 -4.40 9.49 -5.86
CA VAL A 134 -4.30 10.90 -5.45
C VAL A 134 -2.92 11.17 -4.83
N PRO A 135 -2.10 12.07 -5.42
CA PRO A 135 -0.79 12.39 -4.87
C PRO A 135 -0.88 13.07 -3.50
N TYR A 136 0.11 12.81 -2.65
CA TYR A 136 0.26 13.58 -1.41
C TYR A 136 0.49 15.07 -1.72
N CYS A 137 -0.31 15.94 -1.10
CA CYS A 137 -0.25 17.38 -1.30
C CYS A 137 0.32 18.07 -0.06
N ASN A 138 1.52 18.63 -0.19
CA ASN A 138 2.17 19.43 0.85
C ASN A 138 1.35 20.66 1.30
N ALA A 139 0.34 21.11 0.55
CA ALA A 139 -0.55 22.19 0.96
C ALA A 139 -1.79 21.71 1.73
N SER A 140 -2.10 20.41 1.68
CA SER A 140 -3.24 19.85 2.41
C SER A 140 -2.97 19.81 3.92
N THR A 141 -3.96 20.25 4.70
CA THR A 141 -3.88 20.25 6.17
C THR A 141 -4.16 18.86 6.73
N SER A 142 -5.21 18.17 6.26
CA SER A 142 -5.60 16.83 6.71
C SER A 142 -4.48 15.81 6.44
N GLN A 143 -3.94 15.80 5.22
CA GLN A 143 -2.85 14.90 4.82
C GLN A 143 -1.58 15.21 5.62
N TRP A 144 -1.28 16.49 5.87
CA TRP A 144 -0.16 16.88 6.72
C TRP A 144 -0.30 16.45 8.17
N LEU A 145 -1.47 16.63 8.77
CA LEU A 145 -1.69 16.20 10.15
C LEU A 145 -1.51 14.69 10.30
N LEU A 146 -1.92 13.90 9.29
CA LEU A 146 -1.71 12.46 9.27
C LEU A 146 -0.21 12.10 9.17
N LEU A 147 0.53 12.73 8.24
CA LEU A 147 1.97 12.52 8.08
C LEU A 147 2.77 12.94 9.31
N LYS A 148 2.44 14.10 9.89
CA LYS A 148 3.04 14.59 11.13
C LYS A 148 2.75 13.64 12.30
N ALA A 149 1.55 13.07 12.37
CA ALA A 149 1.20 12.10 13.40
C ALA A 149 2.00 10.81 13.25
N PHE A 150 2.17 10.29 12.03
CA PHE A 150 3.09 9.17 11.76
C PHE A 150 4.51 9.49 12.25
N TYR A 151 5.07 10.63 11.86
CA TYR A 151 6.42 11.03 12.28
C TYR A 151 6.55 11.15 13.80
N SER A 152 5.57 11.78 14.46
CA SER A 152 5.59 11.99 15.91
C SER A 152 5.53 10.69 16.69
N THR A 153 4.93 9.63 16.12
CA THR A 153 4.93 8.29 16.70
C THR A 153 6.23 7.54 16.46
N MET A 154 6.80 7.65 15.26
CA MET A 154 7.96 6.84 14.85
C MET A 154 9.31 7.44 15.27
N SER A 155 9.45 8.76 15.21
CA SER A 155 10.73 9.43 15.49
C SER A 155 11.28 9.23 16.91
N PRO A 156 10.48 9.19 18.00
CA PRO A 156 11.01 8.90 19.33
C PRO A 156 11.52 7.46 19.48
N LEU A 157 11.09 6.54 18.61
CA LEU A 157 11.56 5.15 18.60
C LEU A 157 12.86 5.00 17.80
N ALA A 158 13.14 5.95 16.90
CA ALA A 158 14.29 5.94 16.00
C ALA A 158 15.49 6.76 16.51
N LEU A 159 15.24 7.71 17.43
CA LEU A 159 16.25 8.60 17.99
C LEU A 159 16.68 8.13 19.38
N ASP A 160 17.99 8.01 19.59
CA ASP A 160 18.58 7.63 20.88
C ASP A 160 18.47 8.75 21.95
N ASN A 161 18.26 10.00 21.52
CA ASN A 161 18.20 11.16 22.40
C ASN A 161 17.03 12.09 22.05
N HIS A 162 16.09 12.24 22.97
CA HIS A 162 14.89 13.09 22.82
C HIS A 162 15.20 14.59 22.63
N SER A 163 16.43 15.04 22.93
CA SER A 163 16.85 16.42 22.64
C SER A 163 17.05 16.72 21.15
N GLN A 164 17.02 15.69 20.29
CA GLN A 164 17.03 15.79 18.82
C GLN A 164 15.62 15.75 18.21
N LEU A 165 14.55 15.84 19.01
CA LEU A 165 13.20 15.97 18.47
C LEU A 165 13.06 17.34 17.80
N PHE A 166 13.30 17.37 16.48
CA PHE A 166 13.16 18.56 15.66
C PHE A 166 11.69 18.97 15.52
N GLU A 167 11.46 20.26 15.32
CA GLU A 167 10.17 20.73 14.79
C GLU A 167 9.92 20.02 13.46
N CYS A 168 8.85 19.21 13.39
CA CYS A 168 8.51 18.46 12.18
C CYS A 168 7.98 19.45 11.12
N SER A 169 8.91 19.97 10.32
CA SER A 169 8.62 20.78 9.13
C SER A 169 8.12 19.88 8.00
N ARG A 170 7.39 20.45 7.04
CA ARG A 170 6.87 19.67 5.89
C ARG A 170 7.98 19.04 5.05
N LYS A 171 9.16 19.68 5.00
CA LYS A 171 10.36 19.20 4.32
C LYS A 171 11.59 19.33 5.19
N GLY A 172 12.52 18.41 5.05
CA GLY A 172 13.81 18.38 5.75
C GLY A 172 14.35 16.95 5.93
N ASP A 173 15.64 16.82 6.22
CA ASP A 173 16.31 15.51 6.29
C ASP A 173 15.80 14.61 7.43
N HIS A 174 15.06 15.18 8.38
CA HIS A 174 14.43 14.44 9.47
C HIS A 174 13.50 13.31 8.98
N TRP A 175 12.93 13.40 7.77
CA TRP A 175 12.13 12.32 7.20
C TRP A 175 12.90 11.02 6.99
N GLN A 176 14.21 11.09 6.73
CA GLN A 176 15.06 9.90 6.59
C GLN A 176 15.17 9.11 7.90
N ILE A 177 15.00 9.77 9.06
CA ILE A 177 15.03 9.10 10.39
C ILE A 177 13.99 7.99 10.47
N VAL A 178 12.81 8.20 9.88
CA VAL A 178 11.69 7.24 9.86
C VAL A 178 11.64 6.43 8.56
N GLY A 179 12.66 6.54 7.71
CA GLY A 179 12.87 5.70 6.55
C GLY A 179 12.22 6.18 5.25
N PHE A 180 11.99 7.49 5.07
CA PHE A 180 11.74 8.08 3.74
C PHE A 180 13.06 8.26 2.97
N GLN A 181 13.01 8.26 1.64
CA GLN A 181 14.23 8.32 0.81
C GLN A 181 14.89 9.71 0.82
N GLY A 182 14.10 10.78 0.98
CA GLY A 182 14.59 12.15 0.86
C GLY A 182 13.99 13.11 1.88
N CYS A 183 14.20 14.40 1.64
CA CYS A 183 13.70 15.47 2.50
C CYS A 183 12.23 15.84 2.24
N ASP A 184 11.58 15.26 1.23
CA ASP A 184 10.18 15.51 0.88
C ASP A 184 9.42 14.19 0.69
N PRO A 185 8.63 13.75 1.69
CA PRO A 185 7.84 12.53 1.63
C PRO A 185 6.86 12.45 0.47
N ALA A 186 6.48 13.61 -0.12
CA ALA A 186 5.63 13.63 -1.31
C ALA A 186 6.21 12.82 -2.47
N THR A 187 7.54 12.73 -2.54
CA THR A 187 8.23 11.99 -3.60
C THR A 187 8.09 10.48 -3.46
N ASP A 188 7.98 9.96 -2.24
CA ASP A 188 7.85 8.53 -1.97
C ASP A 188 6.41 8.01 -2.14
N PHE A 189 5.40 8.88 -2.20
CA PHE A 189 4.00 8.45 -2.33
C PHE A 189 3.49 8.38 -3.78
N ARG A 190 4.37 8.42 -4.78
CA ARG A 190 3.95 8.52 -6.20
C ARG A 190 3.21 7.27 -6.67
N GLY A 191 3.61 6.08 -6.20
CA GLY A 191 2.98 4.82 -6.61
C GLY A 191 1.73 4.43 -5.82
N THR A 192 1.51 5.04 -4.65
CA THR A 192 0.46 4.60 -3.71
C THR A 192 -0.41 5.73 -3.16
N GLY A 193 -0.15 6.97 -3.56
CA GLY A 193 -0.91 8.15 -3.16
C GLY A 193 -1.08 8.31 -1.65
N ILE A 194 -2.18 8.94 -1.26
CA ILE A 194 -2.59 9.13 0.13
C ILE A 194 -2.83 7.79 0.85
N LEU A 195 -3.20 6.73 0.12
CA LEU A 195 -3.39 5.41 0.73
C LEU A 195 -2.12 4.90 1.42
N GLY A 196 -0.95 5.07 0.80
CA GLY A 196 0.34 4.72 1.42
C GLY A 196 0.54 5.41 2.77
N LEU A 197 0.20 6.70 2.85
CA LEU A 197 0.26 7.46 4.09
C LEU A 197 -0.73 6.94 5.14
N ILE A 198 -1.97 6.63 4.75
CA ILE A 198 -2.97 6.03 5.66
C ILE A 198 -2.45 4.72 6.25
N GLN A 199 -1.84 3.86 5.44
CA GLN A 199 -1.34 2.56 5.91
C GLN A 199 -0.11 2.71 6.83
N LEU A 200 0.84 3.58 6.49
CA LEU A 200 1.99 3.89 7.36
C LEU A 200 1.53 4.43 8.73
N TYR A 201 0.59 5.39 8.74
CA TYR A 201 0.03 5.89 9.98
C TYR A 201 -0.73 4.82 10.76
N SER A 202 -1.54 4.00 10.07
CA SER A 202 -2.25 2.89 10.71
C SER A 202 -1.28 1.91 11.36
N MET A 203 -0.14 1.59 10.73
CA MET A 203 0.90 0.75 11.30
C MET A 203 1.45 1.37 12.60
N ALA A 204 1.90 2.63 12.53
CA ALA A 204 2.48 3.33 13.67
C ALA A 204 1.50 3.45 14.84
N LYS A 205 0.20 3.58 14.55
CA LYS A 205 -0.84 3.69 15.59
C LYS A 205 -1.29 2.36 16.18
N CYS A 206 -1.38 1.31 15.36
CA CYS A 206 -2.07 0.08 15.75
C CYS A 206 -1.15 -1.06 16.16
N LEU A 207 0.12 -1.06 15.77
CA LEU A 207 1.06 -2.05 16.25
C LEU A 207 1.44 -1.80 17.72
N PRO A 208 1.66 -2.84 18.53
CA PRO A 208 2.18 -2.68 19.89
C PRO A 208 3.51 -1.92 19.88
N GLU A 209 3.70 -1.04 20.86
CA GLU A 209 4.92 -0.22 20.98
C GLU A 209 6.19 -1.09 21.01
N THR A 210 6.13 -2.27 21.66
CA THR A 210 7.24 -3.23 21.69
C THR A 210 7.61 -3.72 20.29
N LYS A 211 6.63 -4.08 19.46
CA LYS A 211 6.86 -4.49 18.07
C LYS A 211 7.35 -3.33 17.21
N LEU A 212 6.84 -2.11 17.40
CA LEU A 212 7.35 -0.94 16.71
C LEU A 212 8.82 -0.65 17.05
N LYS A 213 9.22 -0.76 18.32
CA LYS A 213 10.62 -0.65 18.75
C LYS A 213 11.50 -1.71 18.09
N GLU A 214 11.05 -2.96 18.00
CA GLU A 214 11.77 -4.04 17.32
C GLU A 214 11.97 -3.72 15.82
N ILE A 215 10.90 -3.29 15.13
CA ILE A 215 10.92 -2.94 13.71
C ILE A 215 11.87 -1.76 13.45
N VAL A 216 11.74 -0.67 14.21
CA VAL A 216 12.55 0.54 14.04
C VAL A 216 14.02 0.28 14.37
N LYS A 217 14.31 -0.52 15.40
CA LYS A 217 15.67 -0.93 15.70
C LYS A 217 16.26 -1.75 14.56
N LEU A 218 15.51 -2.74 14.05
CA LEU A 218 15.97 -3.58 12.95
C LEU A 218 16.26 -2.76 11.69
N SER A 219 15.36 -1.84 11.33
CA SER A 219 15.50 -1.01 10.13
C SER A 219 16.66 -0.02 10.17
N ARG A 220 17.27 0.18 11.34
CA ARG A 220 18.39 1.13 11.56
C ARG A 220 19.69 0.44 11.95
N THR A 221 19.72 -0.89 12.03
CA THR A 221 20.91 -1.64 12.45
C THR A 221 21.83 -1.85 11.26
N GLU A 222 22.87 -1.03 11.15
CA GLU A 222 23.94 -1.22 10.17
C GLU A 222 24.65 -2.58 10.36
N PRO A 223 25.14 -3.21 9.28
CA PRO A 223 25.13 -2.77 7.88
C PRO A 223 23.87 -3.21 7.11
N ASN A 224 22.85 -3.72 7.82
CA ASN A 224 21.65 -4.35 7.25
C ASN A 224 20.41 -3.49 7.47
N ASP A 225 20.59 -2.17 7.54
CA ASP A 225 19.49 -1.21 7.67
C ASP A 225 18.64 -1.17 6.39
N PHE A 226 17.44 -0.61 6.51
CA PHE A 226 16.54 -0.41 5.38
C PHE A 226 15.57 0.76 5.61
N PRO A 227 15.17 1.48 4.57
CA PRO A 227 14.21 2.58 4.69
C PRO A 227 12.79 2.05 4.98
N LEU A 228 12.43 1.98 6.26
CA LEU A 228 11.16 1.42 6.75
C LEU A 228 9.91 2.03 6.09
N ALA A 229 9.84 3.35 5.93
CA ALA A 229 8.67 3.98 5.30
C ALA A 229 8.54 3.55 3.83
N VAL A 230 9.64 3.53 3.08
CA VAL A 230 9.68 3.05 1.69
C VAL A 230 9.24 1.58 1.58
N VAL A 231 9.70 0.70 2.48
CA VAL A 231 9.24 -0.70 2.53
C VAL A 231 7.73 -0.78 2.77
N GLY A 232 7.20 0.00 3.72
CA GLY A 232 5.76 0.06 3.99
C GLY A 232 4.94 0.60 2.81
N ILE A 233 5.47 1.55 2.06
CA ILE A 233 4.86 2.08 0.84
C ILE A 233 4.85 1.00 -0.25
N ASN A 234 5.97 0.31 -0.48
CA ASN A 234 6.03 -0.78 -1.46
C ASN A 234 5.05 -1.91 -1.14
N ILE A 235 4.87 -2.27 0.14
CA ILE A 235 3.85 -3.23 0.57
C ILE A 235 2.44 -2.71 0.26
N THR A 236 2.19 -1.41 0.43
CA THR A 236 0.91 -0.79 0.03
C THR A 236 0.66 -0.99 -1.46
N ALA A 237 1.67 -0.80 -2.31
CA ALA A 237 1.54 -1.01 -3.75
C ALA A 237 1.13 -2.45 -4.10
N LEU A 238 1.71 -3.46 -3.43
CA LEU A 238 1.32 -4.86 -3.59
C LEU A 238 -0.16 -5.08 -3.22
N LEU A 239 -0.64 -4.45 -2.14
CA LEU A 239 -2.02 -4.54 -1.69
C LEU A 239 -2.99 -3.81 -2.62
N VAL A 240 -2.59 -2.67 -3.20
CA VAL A 240 -3.37 -1.96 -4.22
C VAL A 240 -3.59 -2.85 -5.44
N THR A 241 -2.57 -3.58 -5.89
CA THR A 241 -2.72 -4.55 -6.99
C THR A 241 -3.76 -5.62 -6.63
N ARG A 242 -3.69 -6.21 -5.43
CA ARG A 242 -4.67 -7.22 -4.98
C ARG A 242 -6.08 -6.65 -4.84
N LEU A 243 -6.20 -5.41 -4.35
CA LEU A 243 -7.47 -4.69 -4.24
C LEU A 243 -8.08 -4.43 -5.63
N ARG A 244 -7.27 -4.03 -6.61
CA ARG A 244 -7.70 -3.82 -8.00
C ARG A 244 -8.16 -5.12 -8.65
N CYS A 245 -7.42 -6.21 -8.48
CA CYS A 245 -7.78 -7.54 -8.99
C CYS A 245 -9.06 -8.13 -8.34
N GLY A 246 -9.51 -7.58 -7.22
CA GLY A 246 -10.68 -8.09 -6.48
C GLY A 246 -10.37 -9.31 -5.61
N ASP A 247 -9.08 -9.56 -5.34
CA ASP A 247 -8.62 -10.73 -4.58
C ASP A 247 -8.97 -10.63 -3.08
N LEU A 248 -9.33 -9.43 -2.60
CA LEU A 248 -9.45 -9.13 -1.16
C LEU A 248 -10.88 -9.13 -0.63
N LEU A 249 -11.89 -9.50 -1.44
CA LEU A 249 -13.30 -9.45 -1.04
C LEU A 249 -13.59 -10.30 0.20
N GLU A 250 -13.03 -11.51 0.28
CA GLU A 250 -13.23 -12.38 1.44
C GLU A 250 -12.65 -11.76 2.72
N SER A 251 -11.45 -11.20 2.64
CA SER A 251 -10.82 -10.47 3.74
C SER A 251 -11.67 -9.26 4.15
N ALA A 252 -12.18 -8.49 3.19
CA ALA A 252 -13.04 -7.34 3.47
C ALA A 252 -14.34 -7.74 4.20
N ILE A 253 -14.98 -8.84 3.79
CA ILE A 253 -16.17 -9.36 4.48
C ILE A 253 -15.81 -9.80 5.91
N ASN A 254 -14.70 -10.51 6.10
CA ASN A 254 -14.29 -11.04 7.40
C ASN A 254 -13.90 -9.93 8.39
N TYR A 255 -13.29 -8.84 7.91
CA TYR A 255 -12.87 -7.72 8.76
C TYR A 255 -13.87 -6.57 8.81
N GLY A 256 -14.99 -6.66 8.08
CA GLY A 256 -16.03 -5.64 8.06
C GLY A 256 -15.64 -4.34 7.35
N GLY A 257 -14.94 -4.46 6.23
CA GLY A 257 -14.52 -3.36 5.36
C GLY A 257 -13.17 -3.61 4.69
N TYR A 258 -12.97 -3.06 3.50
CA TYR A 258 -11.70 -3.13 2.77
C TYR A 258 -10.59 -2.39 3.51
N LEU A 259 -10.84 -1.20 4.08
CA LEU A 259 -9.80 -0.41 4.75
C LEU A 259 -9.22 -1.18 5.95
N LYS A 260 -10.10 -1.79 6.76
CA LYS A 260 -9.70 -2.64 7.89
C LYS A 260 -8.91 -3.85 7.42
N ALA A 261 -9.35 -4.49 6.34
CA ALA A 261 -8.67 -5.66 5.79
C ALA A 261 -7.27 -5.32 5.27
N ILE A 262 -7.12 -4.28 4.44
CA ILE A 262 -5.82 -3.92 3.87
C ILE A 262 -4.85 -3.38 4.92
N ASN A 263 -5.31 -2.67 5.96
CA ASN A 263 -4.43 -2.22 7.04
C ASN A 263 -3.91 -3.41 7.85
N LYS A 264 -4.77 -4.39 8.16
CA LYS A 264 -4.32 -5.63 8.84
C LYS A 264 -3.32 -6.41 7.99
N LEU A 265 -3.58 -6.54 6.69
CA LEU A 265 -2.66 -7.19 5.76
C LEU A 265 -1.33 -6.45 5.65
N HIS A 266 -1.36 -5.12 5.62
CA HIS A 266 -0.18 -4.26 5.58
C HIS A 266 0.71 -4.48 6.81
N HIS A 267 0.13 -4.41 8.02
CA HIS A 267 0.85 -4.68 9.27
C HIS A 267 1.47 -6.07 9.26
N ALA A 268 0.70 -7.06 8.83
CA ALA A 268 1.15 -8.44 8.79
C ALA A 268 2.28 -8.65 7.77
N CYS A 269 2.22 -8.01 6.60
CA CYS A 269 3.29 -8.03 5.61
C CYS A 269 4.57 -7.38 6.13
N ILE A 270 4.48 -6.25 6.84
CA ILE A 270 5.66 -5.60 7.46
C ILE A 270 6.29 -6.50 8.52
N LEU A 271 5.48 -7.11 9.40
CA LEU A 271 5.98 -8.05 10.39
C LEU A 271 6.66 -9.26 9.73
N THR A 272 6.07 -9.76 8.65
CA THR A 272 6.65 -10.87 7.86
C THR A 272 7.96 -10.47 7.20
N PHE A 273 8.00 -9.28 6.60
CA PHE A 273 9.21 -8.70 6.02
C PHE A 273 10.31 -8.61 7.06
N CYS A 274 10.05 -7.97 8.21
CA CYS A 274 11.04 -7.79 9.28
C CYS A 274 11.53 -9.11 9.86
N LYS A 275 10.63 -10.08 10.03
CA LYS A 275 11.00 -11.43 10.47
C LYS A 275 11.95 -12.10 9.48
N GLN A 276 11.60 -12.12 8.19
CA GLN A 276 12.44 -12.73 7.15
C GLN A 276 13.77 -11.99 7.01
N TRP A 277 13.76 -10.66 7.03
CA TRP A 277 14.95 -9.82 6.99
C TRP A 277 15.94 -10.19 8.09
N LYS A 278 15.44 -10.37 9.31
CA LYS A 278 16.25 -10.75 10.47
C LYS A 278 16.71 -12.20 10.40
N ASP A 279 15.80 -13.14 10.14
CA ASP A 279 16.07 -14.59 10.18
C ASP A 279 17.06 -15.00 9.07
N GLU A 280 17.02 -14.33 7.91
CA GLU A 280 17.86 -14.62 6.75
C GLU A 280 19.10 -13.68 6.67
N ASN A 281 19.27 -12.78 7.64
CA ASN A 281 20.36 -11.79 7.69
C ASN A 281 20.48 -10.98 6.38
N CYS A 282 19.34 -10.48 5.90
CA CYS A 282 19.22 -9.79 4.62
C CYS A 282 19.96 -8.45 4.60
N THR A 283 20.29 -8.05 3.38
CA THR A 283 20.79 -6.71 3.04
C THR A 283 19.82 -6.02 2.08
N VAL A 284 20.08 -4.75 1.76
CA VAL A 284 19.27 -3.97 0.80
C VAL A 284 19.11 -4.64 -0.56
N LYS A 285 20.07 -5.49 -0.96
CA LYS A 285 20.01 -6.28 -2.20
C LYS A 285 18.90 -7.36 -2.19
N ASP A 286 18.52 -7.85 -1.01
CA ASP A 286 17.56 -8.94 -0.86
C ASP A 286 16.10 -8.45 -0.81
N CYS A 287 15.88 -7.14 -0.63
CA CYS A 287 14.56 -6.55 -0.42
C CYS A 287 13.57 -6.88 -1.54
N GLN A 288 14.00 -6.79 -2.81
CA GLN A 288 13.14 -7.10 -3.94
C GLN A 288 12.67 -8.57 -3.89
N HIS A 289 13.56 -9.49 -3.55
CA HIS A 289 13.21 -10.91 -3.42
C HIS A 289 12.21 -11.14 -2.28
N LEU A 290 12.35 -10.43 -1.14
CA LEU A 290 11.37 -10.50 -0.05
C LEU A 290 10.01 -9.93 -0.45
N LEU A 291 9.97 -8.78 -1.13
CA LEU A 291 8.73 -8.19 -1.62
C LEU A 291 8.01 -9.10 -2.64
N ILE A 292 8.76 -9.78 -3.51
CA ILE A 292 8.21 -10.79 -4.42
C ILE A 292 7.62 -11.97 -3.63
N ARG A 293 8.32 -12.49 -2.62
CA ARG A 293 7.80 -13.56 -1.75
C ARG A 293 6.51 -13.13 -1.05
N ILE A 294 6.45 -11.90 -0.52
CA ILE A 294 5.24 -11.35 0.10
C ILE A 294 4.11 -11.24 -0.93
N SER A 295 4.40 -10.77 -2.15
CA SER A 295 3.42 -10.73 -3.26
C SER A 295 2.87 -12.11 -3.58
N ASP A 296 3.72 -13.14 -3.61
CA ASP A 296 3.30 -14.54 -3.79
C ASP A 296 2.42 -15.05 -2.65
N LEU A 297 2.77 -14.75 -1.40
CA LEU A 297 1.93 -15.10 -0.25
C LEU A 297 0.55 -14.45 -0.35
N LEU A 298 0.48 -13.17 -0.74
CA LEU A 298 -0.77 -12.45 -0.96
C LEU A 298 -1.63 -13.05 -2.08
N ARG A 299 -1.02 -13.64 -3.12
CA ARG A 299 -1.76 -14.31 -4.22
C ARG A 299 -2.36 -15.66 -3.80
N HIS A 300 -1.62 -16.43 -3.01
CA HIS A 300 -1.98 -17.83 -2.72
C HIS A 300 -2.78 -18.00 -1.43
N SER A 301 -2.76 -17.01 -0.54
CA SER A 301 -3.48 -17.08 0.74
C SER A 301 -4.97 -16.74 0.56
N ARG A 302 -5.71 -17.63 -0.12
CA ARG A 302 -7.18 -17.55 -0.26
C ARG A 302 -7.94 -17.76 1.05
N LYS A 303 -7.26 -18.19 2.12
CA LYS A 303 -7.86 -18.49 3.41
C LYS A 303 -6.92 -18.03 4.51
N HIS A 304 -7.11 -16.79 4.94
CA HIS A 304 -6.46 -16.20 6.11
C HIS A 304 -4.93 -16.15 6.01
N LEU A 305 -4.39 -14.96 5.72
CA LEU A 305 -3.16 -14.58 6.41
C LEU A 305 -3.48 -14.46 7.91
N ASN A 306 -3.65 -15.60 8.59
CA ASN A 306 -3.30 -15.74 10.01
C ASN A 306 -1.77 -15.73 10.07
N LEU A 307 -1.19 -14.59 9.67
CA LEU A 307 0.10 -14.21 10.22
C LEU A 307 -0.24 -13.90 11.67
N ASP A 308 0.07 -14.84 12.56
CA ASP A 308 -0.14 -14.71 13.99
C ASP A 308 0.42 -13.36 14.45
N ILE A 309 -0.46 -12.36 14.59
CA ILE A 309 -0.23 -11.18 15.41
C ILE A 309 -0.49 -11.60 16.87
N ARG A 310 0.09 -12.74 17.26
CA ARG A 310 0.10 -13.25 18.62
C ARG A 310 1.53 -13.16 19.11
N GLU A 311 1.80 -12.04 19.75
CA GLU A 311 2.51 -11.93 21.02
C GLU A 311 2.19 -10.57 21.63
#